data_AF-A0A7C5T4G6-F1
#
_entry.id   AF-A0A7C5T4G6-F1
#
_cell.length_a   1.000
_cell.length_b   1.000
_cell.length_c   1.000
_cell.angle_alpha   90.00
_cell.angle_beta   90.00
_cell.angle_gamma   90.00
#
_symmetry.space_group_name_H-M   'P 1'
#
loop_
_entity.id
_entity.type
_entity.pdbx_description
1 polymer ?
#
loop_
_entity_poly.entity_id
_entity_poly.type
_entity_poly.pdbx_seq_one_letter_code
_entity_poly.pdbx_strand_id
1 'polypeptide(L)'
;MIIEVHTSRSGEYVDVEVRLLAGETQAQSMPTAFLLLIDSSKSMGDFGKLAQAVEVAKRLIAAMGPGDVVAVYTFDEVVKTVIPLMPASKAVEKIDRLDKVKPGTYTFLYQALTRAMEDLTVGPRSLFGRGPPLAGYVKRIIVITDGQPWPYYTEEHWYEALGKAAAAYGISIIAIGVGYDYNERILYKLASASGGTWYHAANISDVAQILMAELGHAKSIVSRRPVVRIETDAEIVETRKLGRTITSLGPTKEVTLEDISAGEVVSVVFRLRPKGQLSAEVVVITEEGEVRRRVEETAVATQDKTATLAFQLAGELIKAAEGGKVELEALHTVALERGLPEVYREKVTRVLEMWQSGQSKELVHEATTITYSLPAAQVSGTAVFSHSAGETATMEREVISAQPGQVECEITCLDTGRSMRIFLPAVLGRADLAEILPKSQLDYISRRHMEVYVKDGEVYIRDVGSRNGIYIGNDRIYEAKITPDVDVVLAKVAKIRIKCKK
;
A
#
# COMPACT_ATOMS: atom_id res chain seq x y z
N MET A 1 -16.08 -11.16 21.84
CA MET A 1 -14.62 -10.98 21.57
C MET A 1 -13.80 -11.31 22.82
N ILE A 2 -12.63 -11.95 22.70
CA ILE A 2 -11.72 -12.21 23.84
C ILE A 2 -10.67 -11.09 23.89
N ILE A 3 -10.37 -10.59 25.09
CA ILE A 3 -9.39 -9.53 25.31
C ILE A 3 -8.33 -10.03 26.28
N GLU A 4 -7.08 -10.03 25.83
CA GLU A 4 -5.91 -10.37 26.63
C GLU A 4 -5.01 -9.15 26.80
N VAL A 5 -4.40 -9.02 27.98
CA VAL A 5 -3.44 -7.94 28.27
C VAL A 5 -2.15 -8.58 28.74
N HIS A 6 -1.06 -8.24 28.06
CA HIS A 6 0.28 -8.75 28.30
C HIS A 6 1.22 -7.59 28.62
N THR A 7 2.19 -7.81 29.51
CA THR A 7 3.16 -6.78 29.92
C THR A 7 4.58 -7.29 29.83
N SER A 8 5.49 -6.45 29.34
CA SER A 8 6.92 -6.75 29.27
C SER A 8 7.73 -5.52 29.68
N ARG A 9 8.70 -5.69 30.60
CA ARG A 9 9.59 -4.60 31.04
C ARG A 9 10.97 -4.75 30.40
N SER A 10 11.48 -3.67 29.82
CA SER A 10 12.82 -3.58 29.22
C SER A 10 13.51 -2.28 29.67
N GLY A 11 14.36 -2.37 30.69
CA GLY A 11 15.01 -1.22 31.28
C GLY A 11 14.00 -0.30 31.98
N GLU A 12 13.99 0.98 31.59
CA GLU A 12 13.02 1.98 32.09
C GLU A 12 11.65 1.94 31.40
N TYR A 13 11.50 1.10 30.37
CA TYR A 13 10.26 1.01 29.59
C TYR A 13 9.44 -0.21 29.97
N VAL A 14 8.11 -0.07 29.91
CA VAL A 14 7.14 -1.16 30.01
C VAL A 14 6.25 -1.13 28.77
N ASP A 15 6.25 -2.22 28.00
CA ASP A 15 5.36 -2.43 26.87
C ASP A 15 4.09 -3.16 27.37
N VAL A 16 2.93 -2.56 27.14
CA VAL A 16 1.60 -3.14 27.43
C VAL A 16 0.94 -3.50 26.11
N GLU A 17 0.81 -4.79 25.82
CA GLU A 17 0.09 -5.29 24.64
C GLU A 17 -1.34 -5.66 25.02
N VAL A 18 -2.29 -5.15 24.26
CA VAL A 18 -3.71 -5.48 24.33
C VAL A 18 -4.09 -6.26 23.07
N ARG A 19 -4.37 -7.55 23.21
CA ARG A 19 -4.81 -8.42 22.09
C ARG A 19 -6.32 -8.57 22.09
N LEU A 20 -6.92 -8.32 20.93
CA LEU A 20 -8.34 -8.54 20.66
C LEU A 20 -8.44 -9.75 19.74
N LEU A 21 -9.03 -10.84 20.24
CA LEU A 21 -9.19 -12.09 19.50
C LEU A 21 -10.66 -12.28 19.14
N ALA A 22 -10.95 -12.26 17.84
CA ALA A 22 -12.28 -12.53 17.31
C ALA A 22 -12.44 -14.04 17.10
N GLY A 23 -13.17 -14.70 18.00
CA GLY A 23 -13.52 -16.11 17.86
C GLY A 23 -14.35 -16.39 16.59
N GLU A 24 -14.43 -17.66 16.19
CA GLU A 24 -15.13 -18.07 14.97
C GLU A 24 -16.67 -18.06 15.07
N THR A 25 -17.25 -17.81 16.25
CA THR A 25 -18.68 -18.00 16.47
C THR A 25 -19.50 -16.72 16.24
N GLN A 26 -20.41 -16.81 15.26
CA GLN A 26 -21.44 -15.84 14.83
C GLN A 26 -20.95 -14.41 14.52
N ALA A 27 -20.16 -14.28 13.45
CA ALA A 27 -20.17 -13.03 12.70
C ALA A 27 -21.60 -12.75 12.22
N GLN A 28 -22.15 -11.59 12.56
CA GLN A 28 -23.39 -11.11 11.96
C GLN A 28 -23.05 -10.67 10.53
N SER A 29 -23.68 -11.28 9.53
CA SER A 29 -23.50 -10.88 8.13
C SER A 29 -24.10 -9.48 7.94
N MET A 30 -23.26 -8.46 8.07
CA MET A 30 -23.63 -7.07 7.88
C MET A 30 -23.67 -6.74 6.38
N PRO A 31 -24.64 -5.93 5.91
CA PRO A 31 -24.68 -5.51 4.53
C PRO A 31 -23.49 -4.60 4.24
N THR A 32 -22.92 -4.74 3.05
CA THR A 32 -21.70 -4.06 2.63
C THR A 32 -22.02 -2.95 1.62
N ALA A 33 -21.31 -1.84 1.74
CA ALA A 33 -21.37 -0.72 0.81
C ALA A 33 -19.99 -0.53 0.17
N PHE A 34 -19.81 -1.06 -1.02
CA PHE A 34 -18.53 -1.06 -1.73
C PHE A 34 -18.54 -0.01 -2.83
N LEU A 35 -17.55 0.89 -2.83
CA LEU A 35 -17.33 1.83 -3.93
C LEU A 35 -15.99 1.53 -4.58
N LEU A 36 -16.04 1.10 -5.83
CA LEU A 36 -14.87 0.77 -6.63
C LEU A 36 -14.42 2.03 -7.38
N LEU A 37 -13.18 2.44 -7.13
CA LEU A 37 -12.47 3.48 -7.85
C LEU A 37 -11.42 2.82 -8.75
N ILE A 38 -11.71 2.75 -10.05
CA ILE A 38 -10.82 2.16 -11.03
C ILE A 38 -10.07 3.28 -11.74
N ASP A 39 -8.75 3.28 -11.61
CA ASP A 39 -7.88 4.15 -12.39
C ASP A 39 -8.08 3.83 -13.88
N SER A 40 -8.39 4.87 -14.65
CA SER A 40 -8.51 4.80 -16.11
C SER A 40 -7.51 5.74 -16.77
N SER A 41 -6.38 6.05 -16.14
CA SER A 41 -5.29 6.84 -16.72
C SER A 41 -4.66 6.14 -17.94
N LYS A 42 -3.76 6.84 -18.62
CA LYS A 42 -3.16 6.35 -19.86
C LYS A 42 -2.47 4.98 -19.69
N SER A 43 -1.73 4.78 -18.60
CA SER A 43 -0.99 3.54 -18.30
C SER A 43 -1.91 2.33 -18.12
N MET A 44 -3.13 2.54 -17.60
CA MET A 44 -4.14 1.50 -17.50
C MET A 44 -4.64 1.01 -18.87
N GLY A 45 -4.47 1.81 -19.93
CA GLY A 45 -4.76 1.40 -21.30
C GLY A 45 -3.77 0.38 -21.87
N ASP A 46 -2.56 0.30 -21.31
CA ASP A 46 -1.52 -0.58 -21.80
C ASP A 46 -1.80 -2.04 -21.40
N PHE A 47 -1.45 -2.97 -22.28
CA PHE A 47 -1.52 -4.42 -22.04
C PHE A 47 -2.89 -4.93 -21.54
N GLY A 48 -3.99 -4.21 -21.83
CA GLY A 48 -5.34 -4.59 -21.45
C GLY A 48 -5.63 -4.53 -19.94
N LYS A 49 -4.84 -3.80 -19.14
CA LYS A 49 -5.04 -3.71 -17.68
C LYS A 49 -6.42 -3.17 -17.31
N LEU A 50 -6.89 -2.12 -17.98
CA LEU A 50 -8.20 -1.52 -17.73
C LEU A 50 -9.35 -2.48 -18.01
N ALA A 51 -9.28 -3.24 -19.11
CA ALA A 51 -10.28 -4.25 -19.43
C ALA A 51 -10.32 -5.36 -18.35
N GLN A 52 -9.15 -5.80 -17.87
CA GLN A 52 -9.06 -6.77 -16.78
C GLN A 52 -9.59 -6.19 -15.45
N ALA A 53 -9.29 -4.92 -15.13
CA ALA A 53 -9.83 -4.25 -13.94
C ALA A 53 -11.37 -4.16 -13.99
N VAL A 54 -11.93 -3.89 -15.16
CA VAL A 54 -13.37 -3.93 -15.42
C VAL A 54 -13.92 -5.34 -15.15
N GLU A 55 -13.32 -6.38 -15.71
CA GLU A 55 -13.77 -7.77 -15.47
C GLU A 55 -13.70 -8.17 -14.00
N VAL A 56 -12.67 -7.71 -13.28
CA VAL A 56 -12.56 -7.89 -11.83
C VAL A 56 -13.71 -7.21 -11.08
N ALA A 57 -14.06 -5.97 -11.47
CA ALA A 57 -15.21 -5.27 -10.90
C ALA A 57 -16.53 -6.01 -11.17
N LYS A 58 -16.71 -6.56 -12.37
CA LYS A 58 -17.89 -7.36 -12.71
C LYS A 58 -18.04 -8.59 -11.81
N ARG A 59 -16.94 -9.32 -11.61
CA ARG A 59 -16.90 -10.50 -10.73
C ARG A 59 -17.27 -10.15 -9.29
N LEU A 60 -16.78 -9.02 -8.79
CA LEU A 60 -17.15 -8.56 -7.45
C LEU A 60 -18.64 -8.27 -7.35
N ILE A 61 -19.22 -7.51 -8.28
CA ILE A 61 -20.66 -7.20 -8.27
C ILE A 61 -21.49 -8.48 -8.27
N ALA A 62 -21.08 -9.48 -9.06
CA ALA A 62 -21.76 -10.78 -9.13
C ALA A 62 -21.65 -11.61 -7.83
N ALA A 63 -20.59 -11.43 -7.04
CA ALA A 63 -20.37 -12.14 -5.78
C ALA A 63 -21.02 -11.46 -4.56
N MET A 64 -21.48 -10.21 -4.71
CA MET A 64 -22.16 -9.46 -3.66
C MET A 64 -23.55 -10.05 -3.35
N GLY A 65 -23.93 -10.01 -2.08
CA GLY A 65 -25.21 -10.50 -1.58
C GLY A 65 -26.38 -9.55 -1.90
N PRO A 66 -27.63 -10.02 -1.73
CA PRO A 66 -28.83 -9.27 -2.12
C PRO A 66 -29.06 -7.98 -1.32
N GLY A 67 -28.47 -7.88 -0.12
CA GLY A 67 -28.52 -6.68 0.73
C GLY A 67 -27.35 -5.72 0.55
N ASP A 68 -26.37 -6.07 -0.29
CA ASP A 68 -25.18 -5.24 -0.51
C ASP A 68 -25.46 -4.12 -1.52
N VAL A 69 -24.76 -3.01 -1.38
CA VAL A 69 -24.80 -1.87 -2.30
C VAL A 69 -23.42 -1.61 -2.91
N VAL A 70 -23.41 -1.25 -4.19
CA VAL A 70 -22.19 -1.03 -4.95
C VAL A 70 -22.26 0.24 -5.79
N ALA A 71 -21.12 0.89 -5.93
CA ALA A 71 -20.85 1.93 -6.91
C ALA A 71 -19.55 1.60 -7.65
N VAL A 72 -19.46 1.95 -8.93
CA VAL A 72 -18.22 1.82 -9.71
C VAL A 72 -17.95 3.11 -10.44
N TYR A 73 -16.89 3.80 -10.02
CA TYR A 73 -16.38 5.00 -10.67
C TYR A 73 -15.06 4.68 -11.34
N THR A 74 -14.81 5.35 -12.45
CA THR A 74 -13.49 5.40 -13.06
C THR A 74 -12.93 6.80 -12.92
N PHE A 75 -11.62 6.93 -12.86
CA PHE A 75 -11.00 8.25 -12.76
C PHE A 75 -9.75 8.36 -13.63
N ASP A 76 -9.62 9.52 -14.24
CA ASP A 76 -8.43 9.98 -14.95
C ASP A 76 -8.12 11.42 -14.50
N GLU A 77 -8.32 12.41 -15.36
CA GLU A 77 -8.43 13.84 -15.02
C GLU A 77 -9.83 14.23 -14.53
N VAL A 78 -10.83 13.37 -14.77
CA VAL A 78 -12.20 13.50 -14.29
C VAL A 78 -12.67 12.23 -13.61
N VAL A 79 -13.58 12.38 -12.65
CA VAL A 79 -14.24 11.24 -11.97
C VAL A 79 -15.54 10.94 -12.71
N LYS A 80 -15.64 9.75 -13.31
CA LYS A 80 -16.81 9.30 -14.07
C LYS A 80 -17.58 8.24 -13.28
N THR A 81 -18.85 8.52 -12.99
CA THR A 81 -19.76 7.54 -12.38
C THR A 81 -20.28 6.57 -13.43
N VAL A 82 -19.74 5.35 -13.49
CA VAL A 82 -20.18 4.32 -14.45
C VAL A 82 -21.42 3.59 -13.94
N ILE A 83 -21.35 3.15 -12.68
CA ILE A 83 -22.47 2.59 -11.92
C ILE A 83 -22.65 3.47 -10.68
N PRO A 84 -23.76 4.24 -10.57
CA PRO A 84 -24.04 5.01 -9.36
C PRO A 84 -24.37 4.08 -8.19
N LEU A 85 -24.21 4.57 -6.96
CA LEU A 85 -24.46 3.79 -5.74
C LEU A 85 -25.88 3.22 -5.72
N MET A 86 -25.99 1.89 -5.80
CA MET A 86 -27.26 1.17 -5.85
C MET A 86 -27.12 -0.27 -5.31
N PRO A 87 -28.22 -0.98 -5.02
CA PRO A 87 -28.17 -2.40 -4.67
C PRO A 87 -27.42 -3.21 -5.74
N ALA A 88 -26.57 -4.15 -5.31
CA ALA A 88 -25.75 -4.97 -6.19
C ALA A 88 -26.60 -5.73 -7.23
N SER A 89 -27.77 -6.22 -6.83
CA SER A 89 -28.75 -6.87 -7.72
C SER A 89 -29.16 -5.99 -8.91
N LYS A 90 -29.32 -4.68 -8.70
CA LYS A 90 -29.62 -3.71 -9.77
C LYS A 90 -28.39 -3.29 -10.56
N ALA A 91 -27.20 -3.34 -9.95
CA ALA A 91 -25.95 -3.04 -10.63
C ALA A 91 -25.62 -4.09 -11.70
N VAL A 92 -25.95 -5.37 -11.45
CA VAL A 92 -25.82 -6.46 -12.43
C VAL A 92 -26.56 -6.15 -13.73
N GLU A 93 -27.76 -5.56 -13.66
CA GLU A 93 -28.54 -5.16 -14.86
C GLU A 93 -27.87 -4.04 -15.69
N LYS A 94 -26.90 -3.33 -15.11
CA LYS A 94 -26.21 -2.19 -15.72
C LYS A 94 -24.73 -2.47 -15.96
N ILE A 95 -24.30 -3.73 -15.80
CA ILE A 95 -22.90 -4.14 -15.78
C ILE A 95 -22.19 -3.86 -17.12
N ASP A 96 -22.92 -3.94 -18.23
CA ASP A 96 -22.45 -3.65 -19.60
C ASP A 96 -22.00 -2.18 -19.80
N ARG A 97 -22.33 -1.28 -18.85
CA ARG A 97 -21.81 0.08 -18.87
C ARG A 97 -20.29 0.12 -18.65
N LEU A 98 -19.75 -0.88 -17.95
CA LEU A 98 -18.32 -0.99 -17.69
C LEU A 98 -17.52 -1.27 -18.98
N ASP A 99 -18.12 -1.91 -19.97
CA ASP A 99 -17.45 -2.18 -21.26
C ASP A 99 -17.18 -0.94 -22.09
N LYS A 100 -17.80 0.19 -21.73
CA LYS A 100 -17.64 1.48 -22.40
C LYS A 100 -16.52 2.34 -21.80
N VAL A 101 -15.88 1.87 -20.74
CA VAL A 101 -14.79 2.56 -20.08
C VAL A 101 -13.59 2.62 -21.01
N LYS A 102 -12.98 3.81 -21.11
CA LYS A 102 -11.82 4.06 -21.97
C LYS A 102 -10.69 4.69 -21.16
N PRO A 103 -9.42 4.44 -21.53
CA PRO A 103 -8.30 5.14 -20.95
C PRO A 103 -8.37 6.64 -21.23
N GLY A 104 -7.97 7.41 -20.24
CA GLY A 104 -7.75 8.85 -20.27
C GLY A 104 -6.26 9.16 -20.18
N THR A 105 -5.91 10.18 -19.42
CA THR A 105 -4.60 10.83 -19.44
C THR A 105 -3.91 10.76 -18.07
N TYR A 106 -4.40 11.54 -17.11
CA TYR A 106 -3.81 11.75 -15.79
C TYR A 106 -4.46 10.88 -14.71
N THR A 107 -3.96 11.01 -13.48
CA THR A 107 -4.36 10.23 -12.31
C THR A 107 -4.77 11.17 -11.17
N PHE A 108 -5.98 11.73 -11.21
CA PHE A 108 -6.51 12.63 -10.18
C PHE A 108 -7.08 11.84 -8.99
N LEU A 109 -6.20 11.06 -8.34
CA LEU A 109 -6.54 10.12 -7.27
C LEU A 109 -7.22 10.80 -6.08
N TYR A 110 -6.66 11.92 -5.60
CA TYR A 110 -7.20 12.64 -4.44
C TYR A 110 -8.65 13.10 -4.66
N GLN A 111 -8.95 13.64 -5.84
CA GLN A 111 -10.28 14.09 -6.22
C GLN A 111 -11.26 12.91 -6.33
N ALA A 112 -10.81 11.79 -6.91
CA ALA A 112 -11.61 10.56 -7.01
C ALA A 112 -11.99 10.01 -5.63
N LEU A 113 -11.03 9.95 -4.71
CA LEU A 113 -11.25 9.51 -3.32
C LEU A 113 -12.20 10.46 -2.58
N THR A 114 -12.00 11.78 -2.72
CA THR A 114 -12.87 12.78 -2.09
C THR A 114 -14.32 12.63 -2.56
N ARG A 115 -14.54 12.46 -3.87
CA ARG A 115 -15.87 12.25 -4.45
C ARG A 115 -16.51 10.95 -3.95
N ALA A 116 -15.74 9.88 -3.89
CA ALA A 116 -16.20 8.59 -3.37
C ALA A 116 -16.62 8.65 -1.90
N MET A 117 -15.81 9.32 -1.06
CA MET A 117 -16.12 9.53 0.35
C MET A 117 -17.40 10.35 0.54
N GLU A 118 -17.59 11.41 -0.26
CA GLU A 118 -18.81 12.21 -0.22
C GLU A 118 -20.07 11.38 -0.53
N ASP A 119 -20.00 10.53 -1.56
CA ASP A 119 -21.14 9.67 -1.93
C ASP A 119 -21.45 8.58 -0.89
N LEU A 120 -20.43 8.05 -0.20
CA LEU A 120 -20.63 7.08 0.89
C LEU A 120 -21.03 7.73 2.22
N THR A 121 -20.91 9.05 2.37
CA THR A 121 -21.30 9.77 3.60
C THR A 121 -22.69 10.38 3.49
N VAL A 122 -22.92 11.16 2.43
CA VAL A 122 -24.15 11.95 2.26
C VAL A 122 -25.17 11.22 1.36
N GLY A 123 -24.73 10.13 0.70
CA GLY A 123 -25.45 9.53 -0.41
C GLY A 123 -25.29 10.37 -1.68
N PRO A 124 -25.46 9.79 -2.88
CA PRO A 124 -25.40 10.55 -4.12
C PRO A 124 -26.46 11.66 -4.10
N ARG A 125 -26.03 12.92 -4.25
CA ARG A 125 -26.93 14.03 -4.54
C ARG A 125 -27.46 13.83 -5.96
N SER A 126 -28.67 13.32 -6.09
CA SER A 126 -29.36 13.16 -7.37
C SER A 126 -30.60 14.05 -7.45
N LEU A 127 -30.88 14.56 -8.66
CA LEU A 127 -32.13 15.24 -9.00
C LEU A 127 -33.37 14.32 -8.86
N PHE A 128 -33.17 12.99 -8.75
CA PHE A 128 -34.24 11.98 -8.75
C PHE A 128 -34.40 11.22 -7.42
N GLY A 129 -33.80 11.70 -6.31
CA GLY A 129 -33.98 11.15 -4.97
C GLY A 129 -32.67 10.93 -4.19
N ARG A 130 -32.77 10.62 -2.90
CA ARG A 130 -31.62 10.22 -2.06
C ARG A 130 -31.27 8.76 -2.36
N GLY A 131 -29.97 8.44 -2.45
CA GLY A 131 -29.48 7.06 -2.50
C GLY A 131 -29.90 6.25 -1.25
N PRO A 132 -29.61 4.94 -1.20
CA PRO A 132 -29.99 4.11 -0.06
C PRO A 132 -29.37 4.65 1.24
N PRO A 133 -30.10 4.65 2.37
CA PRO A 133 -29.51 4.99 3.66
C PRO A 133 -28.43 3.95 4.00
N LEU A 134 -27.20 4.41 4.19
CA LEU A 134 -26.04 3.55 4.49
C LEU A 134 -25.80 3.38 6.00
N ALA A 135 -26.76 3.75 6.84
CA ALA A 135 -26.68 3.48 8.27
C ALA A 135 -26.62 1.96 8.50
N GLY A 136 -25.65 1.51 9.29
CA GLY A 136 -25.45 0.08 9.55
C GLY A 136 -24.66 -0.67 8.49
N TYR A 137 -24.36 -0.07 7.32
CA TYR A 137 -23.53 -0.71 6.30
C TYR A 137 -22.05 -0.63 6.66
N VAL A 138 -21.32 -1.68 6.27
CA VAL A 138 -19.86 -1.66 6.29
C VAL A 138 -19.36 -0.98 5.02
N LYS A 139 -18.80 0.22 5.15
CA LYS A 139 -18.43 1.07 4.02
C LYS A 139 -16.96 0.87 3.65
N ARG A 140 -16.71 0.41 2.42
CA ARG A 140 -15.37 0.27 1.86
C ARG A 140 -15.24 1.04 0.54
N ILE A 141 -14.17 1.82 0.43
CA ILE A 141 -13.68 2.30 -0.86
C ILE A 141 -12.57 1.35 -1.30
N ILE A 142 -12.66 0.84 -2.51
CA ILE A 142 -11.63 0.00 -3.11
C ILE A 142 -11.03 0.79 -4.26
N VAL A 143 -9.76 1.16 -4.16
CA VAL A 143 -9.05 1.85 -5.24
C VAL A 143 -8.07 0.91 -5.92
N ILE A 144 -8.13 0.86 -7.25
CA ILE A 144 -7.22 0.09 -8.11
C ILE A 144 -6.49 1.10 -8.99
N THR A 145 -5.16 1.18 -8.88
CA THR A 145 -4.34 2.13 -9.65
C THR A 145 -3.00 1.52 -10.04
N ASP A 146 -2.51 1.84 -11.23
CA ASP A 146 -1.15 1.48 -11.66
C ASP A 146 -0.18 2.67 -11.68
N GLY A 147 -0.66 3.89 -11.39
CA GLY A 147 0.08 5.14 -11.54
C GLY A 147 0.16 5.98 -10.26
N GLN A 148 1.05 6.97 -10.26
CA GLN A 148 1.11 7.96 -9.17
C GLN A 148 0.14 9.11 -9.42
N PRO A 149 -0.38 9.73 -8.36
CA PRO A 149 -1.14 10.96 -8.50
C PRO A 149 -0.36 12.03 -9.26
N TRP A 150 -1.01 12.70 -10.19
CA TRP A 150 -0.38 13.75 -11.01
C TRP A 150 -1.43 14.70 -11.61
N PRO A 151 -1.17 16.03 -11.69
CA PRO A 151 0.03 16.76 -11.23
C PRO A 151 -0.11 17.33 -9.80
N TYR A 152 -1.27 17.15 -9.16
CA TYR A 152 -1.59 17.70 -7.85
C TYR A 152 -1.64 16.61 -6.78
N TYR A 153 -1.51 17.02 -5.52
CA TYR A 153 -1.60 16.11 -4.37
C TYR A 153 -0.67 14.90 -4.56
N THR A 154 0.60 15.15 -4.82
CA THR A 154 1.61 14.11 -5.10
C THR A 154 2.38 13.67 -3.85
N GLU A 155 2.03 14.24 -2.69
CA GLU A 155 2.69 14.00 -1.41
C GLU A 155 1.83 13.17 -0.45
N GLU A 156 2.49 12.36 0.39
CA GLU A 156 1.87 11.41 1.33
C GLU A 156 0.90 12.06 2.33
N HIS A 157 1.22 13.24 2.83
CA HIS A 157 0.47 13.89 3.92
C HIS A 157 -0.98 14.21 3.53
N TRP A 158 -1.24 14.50 2.24
CA TRP A 158 -2.60 14.71 1.73
C TRP A 158 -3.46 13.45 1.88
N TYR A 159 -2.89 12.28 1.58
CA TYR A 159 -3.59 11.01 1.63
C TYR A 159 -3.72 10.46 3.03
N GLU A 160 -2.75 10.72 3.91
CA GLU A 160 -2.88 10.42 5.33
C GLU A 160 -4.05 11.21 5.95
N ALA A 161 -4.15 12.51 5.64
CA ALA A 161 -5.26 13.35 6.10
C ALA A 161 -6.61 12.85 5.53
N LEU A 162 -6.65 12.46 4.26
CA LEU A 162 -7.85 11.91 3.63
C LEU A 162 -8.27 10.57 4.24
N GLY A 163 -7.31 9.70 4.55
CA GLY A 163 -7.55 8.44 5.25
C GLY A 163 -8.13 8.68 6.65
N LYS A 164 -7.58 9.62 7.43
CA LYS A 164 -8.13 10.01 8.74
C LYS A 164 -9.57 10.52 8.63
N ALA A 165 -9.86 11.32 7.61
CA ALA A 165 -11.22 11.78 7.34
C ALA A 165 -12.16 10.62 6.98
N ALA A 166 -11.73 9.67 6.15
CA ALA A 166 -12.50 8.46 5.83
C ALA A 166 -12.81 7.64 7.10
N ALA A 167 -11.81 7.44 7.97
CA ALA A 167 -11.97 6.76 9.24
C ALA A 167 -13.02 7.43 10.14
N ALA A 168 -13.00 8.77 10.24
CA ALA A 168 -13.98 9.53 11.02
C ALA A 168 -15.42 9.34 10.53
N TYR A 169 -15.60 9.05 9.23
CA TYR A 169 -16.88 8.70 8.64
C TYR A 169 -17.19 7.20 8.66
N GLY A 170 -16.35 6.37 9.29
CA GLY A 170 -16.51 4.91 9.30
C GLY A 170 -16.34 4.29 7.91
N ILE A 171 -15.46 4.84 7.08
CA ILE A 171 -15.11 4.33 5.75
C ILE A 171 -13.68 3.80 5.81
N SER A 172 -13.49 2.53 5.49
CA SER A 172 -12.16 1.94 5.30
C SER A 172 -11.78 1.97 3.81
N ILE A 173 -10.52 2.29 3.52
CA ILE A 173 -10.00 2.36 2.14
C ILE A 173 -9.08 1.17 1.91
N ILE A 174 -9.43 0.36 0.92
CA ILE A 174 -8.59 -0.71 0.39
C ILE A 174 -7.84 -0.18 -0.82
N ALA A 175 -6.52 -0.08 -0.73
CA ALA A 175 -5.69 0.52 -1.77
C ALA A 175 -4.86 -0.53 -2.52
N ILE A 176 -5.18 -0.80 -3.78
CA ILE A 176 -4.54 -1.83 -4.59
C ILE A 176 -3.69 -1.15 -5.67
N GLY A 177 -2.38 -1.26 -5.50
CA GLY A 177 -1.41 -0.82 -6.50
C GLY A 177 -1.07 -1.96 -7.45
N VAL A 178 -1.24 -1.75 -8.74
CA VAL A 178 -0.97 -2.75 -9.80
C VAL A 178 0.33 -2.43 -10.51
N GLY A 179 1.21 -3.41 -10.66
CA GLY A 179 2.53 -3.22 -11.27
C GLY A 179 3.43 -2.34 -10.40
N TYR A 180 4.27 -1.50 -11.00
CA TYR A 180 5.37 -0.85 -10.28
C TYR A 180 5.44 0.67 -10.40
N ASP A 181 4.48 1.30 -11.09
CA ASP A 181 4.57 2.73 -11.38
C ASP A 181 3.83 3.61 -10.35
N TYR A 182 2.96 3.05 -9.50
CA TYR A 182 2.28 3.77 -8.41
C TYR A 182 3.22 4.17 -7.25
N ASN A 183 2.76 5.03 -6.34
CA ASN A 183 3.50 5.39 -5.11
C ASN A 183 2.98 4.56 -3.93
N GLU A 184 3.77 3.59 -3.47
CA GLU A 184 3.39 2.68 -2.39
C GLU A 184 3.21 3.37 -1.04
N ARG A 185 3.97 4.43 -0.78
CA ARG A 185 3.87 5.19 0.48
C ARG A 185 2.55 5.95 0.56
N ILE A 186 2.08 6.50 -0.56
CA ILE A 186 0.75 7.11 -0.66
C ILE A 186 -0.34 6.08 -0.35
N LEU A 187 -0.31 4.91 -1.01
CA LEU A 187 -1.33 3.87 -0.80
C LEU A 187 -1.31 3.33 0.63
N TYR A 188 -0.11 3.11 1.18
CA TYR A 188 0.09 2.69 2.57
C TYR A 188 -0.49 3.71 3.56
N LYS A 189 -0.08 5.00 3.47
CA LYS A 189 -0.56 6.04 4.39
C LYS A 189 -2.07 6.26 4.27
N LEU A 190 -2.64 6.21 3.05
CA LEU A 190 -4.07 6.30 2.80
C LEU A 190 -4.85 5.17 3.50
N ALA A 191 -4.48 3.92 3.21
CA ALA A 191 -5.18 2.75 3.72
C ALA A 191 -5.04 2.64 5.23
N SER A 192 -3.80 2.75 5.74
CA SER A 192 -3.49 2.69 7.18
C SER A 192 -4.30 3.72 7.97
N ALA A 193 -4.29 4.98 7.54
CA ALA A 193 -4.99 6.07 8.23
C ALA A 193 -6.52 5.91 8.21
N SER A 194 -7.07 5.22 7.20
CA SER A 194 -8.49 4.91 7.13
C SER A 194 -8.93 3.72 7.97
N GLY A 195 -8.01 2.93 8.54
CA GLY A 195 -8.32 1.62 9.12
C GLY A 195 -8.64 0.57 8.05
N GLY A 196 -8.04 0.71 6.86
CA GLY A 196 -8.07 -0.26 5.78
C GLY A 196 -6.71 -0.91 5.54
N THR A 197 -6.55 -1.52 4.37
CA THR A 197 -5.37 -2.29 3.99
C THR A 197 -4.93 -1.90 2.58
N TRP A 198 -3.63 -1.98 2.31
CA TRP A 198 -3.12 -1.78 0.96
C TRP A 198 -2.49 -3.07 0.45
N TYR A 199 -2.48 -3.21 -0.87
CA TYR A 199 -1.99 -4.39 -1.57
C TYR A 199 -1.09 -3.99 -2.72
N HIS A 200 0.01 -4.72 -2.88
CA HIS A 200 0.76 -4.75 -4.13
C HIS A 200 0.31 -5.96 -4.95
N ALA A 201 -0.22 -5.70 -6.13
CA ALA A 201 -0.52 -6.73 -7.12
C ALA A 201 0.50 -6.60 -8.25
N ALA A 202 1.32 -7.64 -8.46
CA ALA A 202 2.29 -7.64 -9.57
C ALA A 202 1.55 -7.54 -10.91
N ASN A 203 0.42 -8.25 -11.02
CA ASN A 203 -0.45 -8.23 -12.19
C ASN A 203 -1.91 -7.97 -11.81
N ILE A 204 -2.69 -7.46 -12.77
CA ILE A 204 -4.12 -7.18 -12.58
C ILE A 204 -4.94 -8.46 -12.29
N SER A 205 -4.46 -9.63 -12.72
CA SER A 205 -5.07 -10.94 -12.42
C SER A 205 -5.19 -11.22 -10.93
N ASP A 206 -4.25 -10.71 -10.13
CA ASP A 206 -4.15 -10.98 -8.71
C ASP A 206 -5.20 -10.17 -7.91
N VAL A 207 -5.69 -9.08 -8.50
CA VAL A 207 -6.68 -8.18 -7.89
C VAL A 207 -8.00 -8.89 -7.61
N ALA A 208 -8.42 -9.83 -8.46
CA ALA A 208 -9.65 -10.58 -8.24
C ALA A 208 -9.65 -11.30 -6.89
N GLN A 209 -8.54 -11.96 -6.54
CA GLN A 209 -8.41 -12.70 -5.28
C GLN A 209 -8.45 -11.74 -4.08
N ILE A 210 -7.76 -10.60 -4.18
CA ILE A 210 -7.76 -9.56 -3.15
C ILE A 210 -9.19 -9.06 -2.90
N LEU A 211 -9.96 -8.75 -3.94
CA LEU A 211 -11.34 -8.28 -3.78
C LEU A 211 -12.26 -9.32 -3.16
N MET A 212 -12.09 -10.60 -3.52
CA MET A 212 -12.90 -11.68 -2.94
C MET A 212 -12.58 -11.88 -1.46
N ALA A 213 -11.29 -11.81 -1.09
CA ALA A 213 -10.87 -11.84 0.30
C ALA A 213 -11.49 -10.67 1.08
N GLU A 214 -11.40 -9.44 0.56
CA GLU A 214 -12.01 -8.26 1.19
C GLU A 214 -13.53 -8.36 1.36
N LEU A 215 -14.23 -8.92 0.37
CA LEU A 215 -15.66 -9.18 0.48
C LEU A 215 -15.95 -10.22 1.57
N GLY A 216 -15.11 -11.25 1.69
CA GLY A 216 -15.17 -12.24 2.77
C GLY A 216 -15.00 -11.59 4.14
N HIS A 217 -13.91 -10.85 4.35
CA HIS A 217 -13.64 -10.10 5.59
C HIS A 217 -14.82 -9.21 5.96
N ALA A 218 -15.35 -8.44 5.00
CA ALA A 218 -16.49 -7.56 5.19
C ALA A 218 -17.75 -8.27 5.70
N LYS A 219 -17.99 -9.52 5.27
CA LYS A 219 -19.13 -10.34 5.67
C LYS A 219 -18.92 -11.07 6.99
N SER A 220 -17.68 -11.17 7.45
CA SER A 220 -17.30 -11.88 8.68
C SER A 220 -16.96 -10.95 9.85
N ILE A 221 -17.34 -9.68 9.82
CA ILE A 221 -17.03 -8.74 10.91
C ILE A 221 -17.71 -9.18 12.21
N VAL A 222 -16.91 -9.23 13.28
CA VAL A 222 -17.33 -9.56 14.65
C VAL A 222 -17.36 -8.31 15.53
N SER A 223 -16.45 -7.35 15.32
CA SER A 223 -16.42 -6.11 16.08
C SER A 223 -16.10 -4.93 15.16
N ARG A 224 -16.98 -3.92 15.12
CA ARG A 224 -16.74 -2.70 14.33
C ARG A 224 -15.92 -1.70 15.13
N ARG A 225 -14.81 -1.27 14.54
CA ARG A 225 -13.92 -0.20 15.03
C ARG A 225 -13.80 -0.09 16.57
N PRO A 226 -13.42 -1.17 17.28
CA PRO A 226 -13.26 -1.08 18.72
C PRO A 226 -12.19 -0.06 19.09
N VAL A 227 -12.35 0.57 20.26
CA VAL A 227 -11.40 1.55 20.79
C VAL A 227 -10.63 0.92 21.94
N VAL A 228 -9.30 0.99 21.88
CA VAL A 228 -8.42 0.57 22.97
C VAL A 228 -7.81 1.82 23.60
N ARG A 229 -8.03 1.98 24.90
CA ARG A 229 -7.51 3.09 25.69
C ARG A 229 -6.69 2.58 26.86
N ILE A 230 -5.62 3.29 27.21
CA ILE A 230 -4.86 3.07 28.44
C ILE A 230 -5.00 4.27 29.37
N GLU A 231 -5.36 3.98 30.62
CA GLU A 231 -5.42 4.94 31.72
C GLU A 231 -4.20 4.70 32.61
N THR A 232 -3.25 5.64 32.65
CA THR A 232 -1.99 5.50 33.39
C THR A 232 -1.41 6.87 33.75
N ASP A 233 -0.57 6.92 34.79
CA ASP A 233 0.26 8.07 35.16
C ASP A 233 1.66 8.05 34.53
N ALA A 234 2.02 6.92 33.87
CA ALA A 234 3.28 6.78 33.15
C ALA A 234 3.29 7.62 31.86
N GLU A 235 4.48 8.05 31.46
CA GLU A 235 4.66 8.72 30.15
C GLU A 235 4.44 7.71 29.03
N ILE A 236 3.55 8.01 28.08
CA ILE A 236 3.39 7.23 26.86
C ILE A 236 4.45 7.70 25.86
N VAL A 237 5.40 6.83 25.56
CA VAL A 237 6.53 7.13 24.66
C VAL A 237 6.11 6.88 23.22
N GLU A 238 5.42 5.77 22.97
CA GLU A 238 4.96 5.38 21.65
C GLU A 238 3.77 4.41 21.75
N THR A 239 2.94 4.39 20.73
CA THR A 239 1.86 3.43 20.55
C THR A 239 1.90 2.86 19.14
N ARG A 240 1.75 1.54 19.04
CA ARG A 240 1.74 0.82 17.76
C ARG A 240 0.48 -0.04 17.66
N LYS A 241 -0.03 -0.14 16.43
CA LYS A 241 -1.12 -1.03 16.06
C LYS A 241 -0.57 -2.14 15.18
N LEU A 242 -0.94 -3.37 15.51
CA LEU A 242 -0.60 -4.61 14.82
C LEU A 242 -1.91 -5.30 14.44
N GLY A 243 -2.48 -4.90 13.31
CA GLY A 243 -3.66 -5.54 12.74
C GLY A 243 -3.37 -5.94 11.30
N ARG A 244 -4.33 -5.77 10.38
CA ARG A 244 -4.09 -6.08 8.95
C ARG A 244 -2.99 -5.20 8.34
N THR A 245 -2.83 -4.01 8.91
CA THR A 245 -1.76 -3.07 8.62
C THR A 245 -1.03 -2.74 9.93
N ILE A 246 0.30 -2.81 9.90
CA ILE A 246 1.17 -2.39 11.00
C ILE A 246 1.32 -0.87 10.94
N THR A 247 1.17 -0.15 12.06
CA THR A 247 1.19 1.32 12.06
C THR A 247 1.74 1.87 13.37
N SER A 248 2.62 2.87 13.27
CA SER A 248 3.03 3.70 14.42
C SER A 248 2.09 4.89 14.56
N LEU A 249 1.61 5.13 15.78
CA LEU A 249 0.61 6.15 16.10
C LEU A 249 1.17 7.29 16.97
N GLY A 250 2.47 7.25 17.27
CA GLY A 250 3.10 8.18 18.20
C GLY A 250 2.59 7.99 19.64
N PRO A 251 2.78 8.98 20.53
CA PRO A 251 2.41 8.89 21.95
C PRO A 251 0.91 9.17 22.15
N THR A 252 0.04 8.20 21.83
CA THR A 252 -1.41 8.31 22.06
C THR A 252 -1.88 7.37 23.16
N LYS A 253 -2.84 7.82 23.96
CA LYS A 253 -3.49 6.98 24.99
C LYS A 253 -4.68 6.18 24.47
N GLU A 254 -5.14 6.49 23.27
CA GLU A 254 -6.36 5.93 22.69
C GLU A 254 -6.13 5.60 21.22
N VAL A 255 -6.59 4.42 20.82
CA VAL A 255 -6.45 3.89 19.47
C VAL A 255 -7.80 3.35 19.02
N THR A 256 -8.36 3.96 17.97
CA THR A 256 -9.48 3.38 17.23
C THR A 256 -8.93 2.36 16.23
N LEU A 257 -9.44 1.12 16.30
CA LEU A 257 -9.03 0.04 15.42
C LEU A 257 -9.87 0.00 14.14
N GLU A 258 -9.41 -0.80 13.18
CA GLU A 258 -10.22 -1.27 12.06
C GLU A 258 -11.36 -2.20 12.52
N ASP A 259 -12.24 -2.55 11.59
CA ASP A 259 -13.17 -3.65 11.81
C ASP A 259 -12.40 -4.97 11.98
N ILE A 260 -12.78 -5.76 12.97
CA ILE A 260 -12.16 -7.06 13.26
C ILE A 260 -13.09 -8.17 12.78
N SER A 261 -12.57 -8.99 11.87
CA SER A 261 -13.27 -10.13 11.27
C SER A 261 -13.08 -11.40 12.09
N ALA A 262 -13.99 -12.36 11.92
CA ALA A 262 -13.91 -13.67 12.57
C ALA A 262 -12.56 -14.33 12.26
N GLY A 263 -11.93 -14.87 13.30
CA GLY A 263 -10.62 -15.48 13.21
C GLY A 263 -9.45 -14.48 13.25
N GLU A 264 -9.68 -13.16 13.20
CA GLU A 264 -8.58 -12.17 13.25
C GLU A 264 -8.11 -11.88 14.69
N VAL A 265 -6.82 -11.58 14.80
CA VAL A 265 -6.18 -11.05 16.00
C VAL A 265 -5.64 -9.66 15.68
N VAL A 266 -6.04 -8.68 16.48
CA VAL A 266 -5.51 -7.30 16.41
C VAL A 266 -4.90 -6.93 17.76
N SER A 267 -3.67 -6.43 17.74
CA SER A 267 -2.97 -5.98 18.94
C SER A 267 -2.72 -4.46 18.92
N VAL A 268 -2.81 -3.84 20.10
CA VAL A 268 -2.28 -2.50 20.37
C VAL A 268 -1.19 -2.60 21.40
N VAL A 269 -0.03 -1.99 21.14
CA VAL A 269 1.09 -1.97 22.09
C VAL A 269 1.36 -0.54 22.51
N PHE A 270 1.25 -0.27 23.81
CA PHE A 270 1.63 0.99 24.44
C PHE A 270 3.00 0.83 25.09
N ARG A 271 3.98 1.63 24.65
CA ARG A 271 5.28 1.74 25.30
C ARG A 271 5.25 2.87 26.31
N LEU A 272 5.43 2.53 27.58
CA LEU A 272 5.34 3.43 28.72
C LEU A 272 6.70 3.61 29.39
N ARG A 273 6.95 4.78 29.99
CA ARG A 273 8.07 5.03 30.90
C ARG A 273 7.53 5.37 32.30
N PRO A 274 7.31 4.37 33.18
CA PRO A 274 6.82 4.61 34.54
C PRO A 274 7.94 5.16 35.45
N LYS A 275 7.57 5.97 36.45
CA LYS A 275 8.51 6.48 37.48
C LYS A 275 8.83 5.45 38.58
N GLY A 276 8.14 4.31 38.57
CA GLY A 276 8.22 3.27 39.60
C GLY A 276 7.54 1.99 39.14
N GLN A 277 6.74 1.38 40.01
CA GLN A 277 5.85 0.28 39.62
C GLN A 277 4.76 0.81 38.69
N LEU A 278 4.47 0.09 37.61
CA LEU A 278 3.45 0.54 36.65
C LEU A 278 2.04 0.49 37.30
N SER A 279 1.31 1.60 37.22
CA SER A 279 -0.12 1.66 37.49
C SER A 279 -0.84 2.00 36.18
N ALA A 280 -1.55 1.02 35.62
CA ALA A 280 -2.32 1.22 34.41
C ALA A 280 -3.62 0.38 34.41
N GLU A 281 -4.64 0.90 33.73
CA GLU A 281 -5.85 0.18 33.39
C GLU A 281 -6.10 0.29 31.88
N VAL A 282 -6.33 -0.84 31.24
CA VAL A 282 -6.73 -0.92 29.84
C VAL A 282 -8.25 -0.93 29.77
N VAL A 283 -8.79 -0.09 28.90
CA VAL A 283 -10.22 0.02 28.60
C VAL A 283 -10.42 -0.30 27.12
N VAL A 284 -11.21 -1.34 26.83
CA VAL A 284 -11.61 -1.69 25.46
C VAL A 284 -13.09 -1.41 25.29
N ILE A 285 -13.44 -0.57 24.32
CA ILE A 285 -14.81 -0.14 24.03
C ILE A 285 -15.23 -0.78 22.72
N THR A 286 -16.34 -1.52 22.75
CA THR A 286 -16.96 -2.18 21.60
C THR A 286 -18.44 -1.85 21.53
N GLU A 287 -19.11 -2.29 20.46
CA GLU A 287 -20.57 -2.18 20.36
C GLU A 287 -21.32 -2.99 21.43
N GLU A 288 -20.69 -4.05 21.96
CA GLU A 288 -21.25 -4.89 23.03
C GLU A 288 -21.08 -4.26 24.42
N GLY A 289 -20.21 -3.26 24.55
CA GLY A 289 -19.93 -2.56 25.80
C GLY A 289 -18.45 -2.30 26.06
N GLU A 290 -18.16 -1.91 27.30
CA GLU A 290 -16.83 -1.56 27.78
C GLU A 290 -16.25 -2.68 28.65
N VAL A 291 -15.00 -3.05 28.40
CA VAL A 291 -14.24 -4.03 29.19
C VAL A 291 -13.03 -3.34 29.78
N ARG A 292 -12.90 -3.42 31.11
CA ARG A 292 -11.73 -2.92 31.86
C ARG A 292 -10.85 -4.07 32.31
N ARG A 293 -9.53 -3.86 32.23
CA ARG A 293 -8.50 -4.79 32.69
C ARG A 293 -7.39 -4.02 33.38
N ARG A 294 -7.18 -4.31 34.66
CA ARG A 294 -6.03 -3.79 35.39
C ARG A 294 -4.76 -4.40 34.83
N VAL A 295 -3.74 -3.57 34.64
CA VAL A 295 -2.41 -4.02 34.21
C VAL A 295 -1.63 -4.38 35.47
N GLU A 296 -1.36 -5.67 35.64
CA GLU A 296 -0.52 -6.16 36.73
C GLU A 296 0.90 -6.39 36.18
N GLU A 297 1.90 -5.73 36.76
CA GLU A 297 3.29 -6.15 36.59
C GLU A 297 3.44 -7.49 37.32
N THR A 298 3.22 -8.61 36.63
CA THR A 298 3.47 -9.93 37.21
C THR A 298 4.95 -10.05 37.55
N ALA A 299 5.25 -10.24 38.84
CA ALA A 299 6.61 -10.44 39.37
C ALA A 299 7.25 -11.76 38.90
N VAL A 300 6.43 -12.66 38.33
CA VAL A 300 6.94 -13.79 37.56
C VAL A 300 7.41 -13.21 36.23
N ALA A 301 8.70 -13.35 35.94
CA ALA A 301 9.24 -13.20 34.60
C ALA A 301 8.63 -14.26 33.66
N THR A 302 7.33 -14.18 33.40
CA THR A 302 6.74 -14.79 32.22
C THR A 302 7.37 -14.06 31.06
N GLN A 303 8.33 -14.74 30.44
CA GLN A 303 9.07 -14.37 29.23
C GLN A 303 8.14 -14.23 28.01
N ASP A 304 6.91 -13.74 28.17
CA ASP A 304 6.08 -13.38 27.03
C ASP A 304 6.61 -12.07 26.45
N LYS A 305 7.72 -12.19 25.73
CA LYS A 305 8.37 -11.11 24.99
C LYS A 305 7.58 -10.75 23.74
N THR A 306 6.43 -11.37 23.46
CA THR A 306 5.68 -11.15 22.23
C THR A 306 5.37 -9.67 22.03
N ALA A 307 4.97 -8.95 23.08
CA ALA A 307 4.74 -7.51 23.02
C ALA A 307 5.98 -6.75 22.57
N THR A 308 7.14 -7.00 23.21
CA THR A 308 8.42 -6.35 22.90
C THR A 308 8.93 -6.73 21.51
N LEU A 309 8.79 -7.99 21.10
CA LEU A 309 9.23 -8.49 19.80
C LEU A 309 8.32 -8.00 18.67
N ALA A 310 7.00 -8.02 18.85
CA ALA A 310 6.06 -7.47 17.88
C ALA A 310 6.22 -5.96 17.76
N PHE A 311 6.53 -5.27 18.86
CA PHE A 311 6.93 -3.87 18.84
C PHE A 311 8.22 -3.71 18.04
N GLN A 312 9.34 -4.32 18.43
CA GLN A 312 10.63 -4.24 17.71
C GLN A 312 10.48 -4.53 16.22
N LEU A 313 9.80 -5.63 15.88
CA LEU A 313 9.46 -6.02 14.52
C LEU A 313 8.75 -4.89 13.78
N ALA A 314 7.62 -4.42 14.30
CA ALA A 314 6.86 -3.33 13.67
C ALA A 314 7.72 -2.10 13.41
N GLY A 315 8.64 -1.76 14.33
CA GLY A 315 9.54 -0.63 14.18
C GLY A 315 10.48 -0.80 12.99
N GLU A 316 11.15 -1.95 12.91
CA GLU A 316 12.07 -2.24 11.81
C GLU A 316 11.35 -2.38 10.47
N LEU A 317 10.16 -2.98 10.46
CA LEU A 317 9.35 -3.09 9.26
C LEU A 317 8.83 -1.73 8.76
N ILE A 318 8.42 -0.84 9.66
CA ILE A 318 8.03 0.53 9.28
C ILE A 318 9.23 1.29 8.74
N LYS A 319 10.41 1.19 9.38
CA LYS A 319 11.64 1.80 8.85
C LYS A 319 11.96 1.29 7.45
N ALA A 320 11.82 -0.02 7.21
CA ALA A 320 12.02 -0.62 5.89
C ALA A 320 11.06 0.00 4.86
N ALA A 321 9.79 0.11 5.21
CA ALA A 321 8.74 0.68 4.36
C ALA A 321 8.95 2.18 4.06
N GLU A 322 9.52 2.92 5.01
CA GLU A 322 9.81 4.35 4.87
C GLU A 322 11.18 4.62 4.21
N GLY A 323 11.90 3.58 3.77
CA GLY A 323 13.22 3.70 3.16
C GLY A 323 14.33 4.10 4.14
N GLY A 324 14.09 3.92 5.43
CA GLY A 324 15.05 4.14 6.50
C GLY A 324 16.08 3.01 6.61
N LYS A 325 17.08 3.21 7.49
CA LYS A 325 18.04 2.16 7.83
C LYS A 325 17.36 1.13 8.72
N VAL A 326 17.45 -0.13 8.34
CA VAL A 326 16.91 -1.29 9.08
C VAL A 326 18.04 -2.01 9.79
N GLU A 327 17.85 -2.34 11.06
CA GLU A 327 18.77 -3.16 11.83
C GLU A 327 18.47 -4.65 11.59
N LEU A 328 19.16 -5.24 10.60
CA LEU A 328 18.94 -6.65 10.21
C LEU A 328 19.21 -7.63 11.36
N GLU A 329 20.13 -7.32 12.26
CA GLU A 329 20.40 -8.13 13.46
C GLU A 329 19.21 -8.16 14.41
N ALA A 330 18.46 -7.05 14.53
CA ALA A 330 17.25 -6.99 15.34
C ALA A 330 16.15 -7.89 14.73
N LEU A 331 15.96 -7.84 13.42
CA LEU A 331 15.02 -8.74 12.72
C LEU A 331 15.44 -10.21 12.88
N HIS A 332 16.71 -10.55 12.67
CA HIS A 332 17.21 -11.92 12.87
C HIS A 332 16.98 -12.42 14.29
N THR A 333 17.19 -11.56 15.29
CA THR A 333 16.95 -11.91 16.70
C THR A 333 15.47 -12.20 16.94
N VAL A 334 14.58 -11.38 16.39
CA VAL A 334 13.13 -11.58 16.50
C VAL A 334 12.67 -12.90 15.85
N ALA A 335 13.22 -13.26 14.67
CA ALA A 335 12.88 -14.51 13.99
C ALA A 335 13.22 -15.77 14.79
N LEU A 336 14.29 -15.71 15.60
CA LEU A 336 14.81 -16.85 16.35
C LEU A 336 14.22 -16.97 17.77
N GLU A 337 13.51 -15.94 18.24
CA GLU A 337 13.04 -15.89 19.62
C GLU A 337 11.88 -16.85 19.86
N ARG A 338 12.02 -17.68 20.91
CA ARG A 338 10.97 -18.62 21.34
C ARG A 338 9.90 -17.84 22.10
N GLY A 339 8.65 -17.94 21.65
CA GLY A 339 7.49 -17.26 22.25
C GLY A 339 6.74 -16.34 21.30
N LEU A 340 7.39 -15.89 20.20
CA LEU A 340 6.71 -15.12 19.17
C LEU A 340 5.75 -16.02 18.37
N PRO A 341 4.49 -15.58 18.14
CA PRO A 341 3.58 -16.28 17.25
C PRO A 341 4.21 -16.58 15.89
N GLU A 342 3.97 -17.79 15.38
CA GLU A 342 4.58 -18.29 14.15
C GLU A 342 4.38 -17.34 12.96
N VAL A 343 3.21 -16.72 12.87
CA VAL A 343 2.88 -15.71 11.84
C VAL A 343 3.92 -14.58 11.79
N TYR A 344 4.33 -14.04 12.94
CA TYR A 344 5.35 -12.98 12.97
C TYR A 344 6.75 -13.51 12.64
N ARG A 345 7.08 -14.76 13.00
CA ARG A 345 8.38 -15.37 12.63
C ARG A 345 8.49 -15.56 11.12
N GLU A 346 7.47 -16.14 10.51
CA GLU A 346 7.42 -16.29 9.04
C GLU A 346 7.45 -14.93 8.33
N LYS A 347 6.76 -13.93 8.91
CA LYS A 347 6.77 -12.54 8.42
C LYS A 347 8.19 -12.01 8.31
N VAL A 348 8.97 -12.14 9.38
CA VAL A 348 10.36 -11.70 9.40
C VAL A 348 11.17 -12.40 8.32
N THR A 349 11.05 -13.73 8.21
CA THR A 349 11.76 -14.52 7.20
C THR A 349 11.48 -14.01 5.79
N ARG A 350 10.21 -13.81 5.43
CA ARG A 350 9.83 -13.31 4.10
C ARG A 350 10.37 -11.89 3.84
N VAL A 351 10.31 -11.01 4.83
CA VAL A 351 10.87 -9.65 4.70
C VAL A 351 12.38 -9.69 4.46
N LEU A 352 13.12 -10.55 5.16
CA LEU A 352 14.57 -10.69 5.00
C LEU A 352 14.93 -11.23 3.60
N GLU A 353 14.18 -12.22 3.12
CA GLU A 353 14.35 -12.76 1.75
C GLU A 353 14.08 -11.69 0.69
N MET A 354 12.99 -10.93 0.82
CA MET A 354 12.65 -9.86 -0.10
C MET A 354 13.66 -8.71 -0.05
N TRP A 355 14.16 -8.38 1.14
CA TRP A 355 15.21 -7.36 1.32
C TRP A 355 16.47 -7.72 0.53
N GLN A 356 16.87 -8.99 0.54
CA GLN A 356 18.02 -9.47 -0.23
C GLN A 356 17.79 -9.45 -1.75
N SER A 357 16.55 -9.70 -2.19
CA SER A 357 16.19 -9.72 -3.62
C SER A 357 16.12 -8.34 -4.28
N GLY A 358 16.01 -7.26 -3.50
CA GLY A 358 15.87 -5.88 -4.02
C GLY A 358 14.47 -5.53 -4.54
N GLN A 359 13.46 -6.35 -4.27
CA GLN A 359 12.04 -6.12 -4.60
C GLN A 359 11.42 -5.09 -3.65
N SER A 360 11.51 -3.80 -3.98
CA SER A 360 11.17 -2.73 -3.03
C SER A 360 9.69 -2.67 -2.66
N LYS A 361 8.75 -2.89 -3.59
CA LYS A 361 7.31 -2.73 -3.31
C LYS A 361 6.74 -3.93 -2.58
N GLU A 362 7.12 -5.12 -2.98
CA GLU A 362 6.82 -6.38 -2.33
C GLU A 362 7.37 -6.37 -0.90
N LEU A 363 8.60 -5.89 -0.72
CA LEU A 363 9.19 -5.69 0.59
C LEU A 363 8.39 -4.70 1.44
N VAL A 364 8.01 -3.53 0.92
CA VAL A 364 7.20 -2.54 1.67
C VAL A 364 5.84 -3.15 2.03
N HIS A 365 5.20 -3.85 1.09
CA HIS A 365 3.92 -4.54 1.30
C HIS A 365 4.03 -5.62 2.36
N GLU A 366 5.02 -6.50 2.24
CA GLU A 366 5.26 -7.53 3.22
C GLU A 366 5.57 -6.87 4.56
N ALA A 367 6.47 -5.89 4.65
CA ALA A 367 6.79 -5.23 5.91
C ALA A 367 5.57 -4.58 6.60
N THR A 368 4.60 -4.06 5.86
CA THR A 368 3.52 -3.25 6.46
C THR A 368 2.18 -3.97 6.63
N THR A 369 1.99 -5.13 6.01
CA THR A 369 0.75 -5.90 6.12
C THR A 369 0.96 -7.11 7.02
N ILE A 370 -0.06 -7.63 7.70
CA ILE A 370 0.04 -8.94 8.35
C ILE A 370 -1.35 -9.53 8.53
N THR A 371 -1.53 -10.81 8.22
CA THR A 371 -2.76 -11.53 8.55
C THR A 371 -2.45 -12.41 9.74
N TYR A 372 -2.85 -11.97 10.93
CA TYR A 372 -2.76 -12.79 12.12
C TYR A 372 -4.12 -13.42 12.40
N SER A 373 -4.24 -14.72 12.12
CA SER A 373 -5.43 -15.50 12.41
C SER A 373 -5.25 -16.42 13.61
N LEU A 374 -6.33 -16.64 14.36
CA LEU A 374 -6.40 -17.67 15.40
C LEU A 374 -6.04 -19.04 14.80
N PRO A 375 -5.25 -19.89 15.50
CA PRO A 375 -5.01 -21.25 15.04
C PRO A 375 -6.33 -22.01 15.02
N ALA A 376 -6.83 -22.35 13.83
CA ALA A 376 -7.91 -23.32 13.70
C ALA A 376 -7.42 -24.65 14.29
N ALA A 377 -8.23 -25.30 15.12
CA ALA A 377 -8.02 -26.72 15.41
C ALA A 377 -7.96 -27.44 14.06
N GLN A 378 -6.81 -28.07 13.77
CA GLN A 378 -6.44 -28.62 12.47
C GLN A 378 -7.62 -29.14 11.65
N VAL A 379 -8.01 -28.37 10.63
CA VAL A 379 -8.71 -28.90 9.46
C VAL A 379 -7.93 -28.43 8.25
N SER A 380 -7.39 -29.41 7.55
CA SER A 380 -6.58 -29.34 6.33
C SER A 380 -7.13 -28.35 5.30
N GLY A 381 -6.34 -27.33 5.01
CA GLY A 381 -6.62 -26.32 3.99
C GLY A 381 -5.44 -25.38 3.83
N THR A 382 -4.22 -25.91 3.74
CA THR A 382 -3.02 -25.12 3.45
C THR A 382 -3.08 -24.61 2.02
N ALA A 383 -3.45 -23.34 1.84
CA ALA A 383 -3.12 -22.60 0.62
C ALA A 383 -1.64 -22.22 0.69
N VAL A 384 -0.78 -23.19 0.36
CA VAL A 384 0.64 -22.95 0.09
C VAL A 384 0.73 -22.28 -1.27
N PHE A 385 1.19 -21.03 -1.32
CA PHE A 385 1.58 -20.41 -2.58
C PHE A 385 2.92 -21.00 -3.03
N SER A 386 2.86 -22.01 -3.89
CA SER A 386 4.02 -22.47 -4.65
C SER A 386 4.33 -21.47 -5.75
N HIS A 387 5.46 -20.76 -5.64
CA HIS A 387 6.12 -20.19 -6.82
C HIS A 387 6.62 -21.35 -7.68
N SER A 388 5.91 -21.67 -8.76
CA SER A 388 6.47 -22.48 -9.83
C SER A 388 7.41 -21.59 -10.65
N ALA A 389 8.70 -21.88 -10.58
CA ALA A 389 9.69 -21.36 -11.52
C ALA A 389 9.32 -21.79 -12.95
N GLY A 390 8.69 -20.88 -13.69
CA GLY A 390 8.39 -21.03 -15.10
C GLY A 390 9.56 -20.52 -15.94
N GLU A 391 10.25 -21.47 -16.54
CA GLU A 391 11.09 -21.44 -17.74
C GLU A 391 11.57 -20.07 -18.28
N THR A 392 12.90 -19.94 -18.32
CA THR A 392 13.65 -18.99 -19.14
C THR A 392 13.24 -19.07 -20.60
N ALA A 393 12.39 -18.14 -21.04
CA ALA A 393 12.25 -17.82 -22.46
C ALA A 393 13.41 -16.88 -22.85
N THR A 394 14.39 -17.42 -23.55
CA THR A 394 15.38 -16.65 -24.30
C THR A 394 14.66 -15.84 -25.39
N MET A 395 14.43 -14.55 -25.14
CA MET A 395 14.09 -13.60 -26.20
C MET A 395 15.36 -13.21 -26.94
N GLU A 396 15.47 -13.66 -28.19
CA GLU A 396 16.46 -13.19 -29.14
C GLU A 396 16.32 -11.68 -29.37
N ARG A 397 17.44 -10.95 -29.31
CA ARG A 397 17.51 -9.52 -29.58
C ARG A 397 17.21 -9.28 -31.06
N GLU A 398 16.07 -8.66 -31.37
CA GLU A 398 15.87 -8.01 -32.66
C GLU A 398 16.83 -6.83 -32.81
N VAL A 399 17.68 -6.89 -33.84
CA VAL A 399 18.55 -5.79 -34.26
C VAL A 399 17.66 -4.74 -34.95
N ILE A 400 17.39 -3.64 -34.25
CA ILE A 400 16.58 -2.53 -34.78
C ILE A 400 17.38 -1.79 -35.85
N SER A 401 16.95 -1.89 -37.11
CA SER A 401 17.42 -1.04 -38.21
C SER A 401 16.70 0.31 -38.19
N ALA A 402 17.43 1.41 -38.39
CA ALA A 402 16.94 2.79 -38.33
C ALA A 402 15.76 3.09 -39.27
N GLN A 403 14.75 3.82 -38.76
CA GLN A 403 13.70 4.44 -39.58
C GLN A 403 14.12 5.87 -40.01
N PRO A 404 13.75 6.36 -41.21
CA PRO A 404 14.17 7.68 -41.70
C PRO A 404 13.57 8.81 -40.87
N GLY A 405 14.41 9.70 -40.31
CA GLY A 405 13.99 10.92 -39.61
C GLY A 405 14.13 10.89 -38.08
N GLN A 406 14.68 9.83 -37.48
CA GLN A 406 14.97 9.80 -36.03
C GLN A 406 16.24 10.59 -35.69
N VAL A 407 16.17 11.43 -34.66
CA VAL A 407 17.34 12.12 -34.09
C VAL A 407 18.22 11.10 -33.36
N GLU A 408 19.49 10.99 -33.79
CA GLU A 408 20.50 10.16 -33.15
C GLU A 408 21.21 10.97 -32.04
N CYS A 409 21.28 10.40 -30.84
CA CYS A 409 22.09 10.94 -29.76
C CYS A 409 23.13 9.92 -29.27
N GLU A 410 24.29 10.44 -28.89
CA GLU A 410 25.33 9.71 -28.18
C GLU A 410 25.30 10.09 -26.70
N ILE A 411 25.32 9.07 -25.84
CA ILE A 411 25.41 9.22 -24.39
C ILE A 411 26.75 8.67 -23.94
N THR A 412 27.55 9.51 -23.29
CA THR A 412 28.88 9.15 -22.79
C THR A 412 28.91 9.23 -21.27
N CYS A 413 29.33 8.16 -20.60
CA CYS A 413 29.65 8.21 -19.18
C CYS A 413 31.01 8.91 -19.00
N LEU A 414 31.03 10.00 -18.23
CA LEU A 414 32.25 10.78 -18.02
C LEU A 414 33.26 10.07 -17.10
N ASP A 415 32.78 9.17 -16.22
CA ASP A 415 33.64 8.44 -15.29
C ASP A 415 34.34 7.24 -15.96
N THR A 416 33.67 6.56 -16.91
CA THR A 416 34.23 5.38 -17.61
C THR A 416 34.77 5.70 -19.00
N GLY A 417 34.39 6.84 -19.59
CA GLY A 417 34.69 7.21 -20.96
C GLY A 417 33.93 6.41 -22.03
N ARG A 418 33.07 5.46 -21.64
CA ARG A 418 32.28 4.64 -22.57
C ARG A 418 31.08 5.40 -23.10
N SER A 419 30.74 5.18 -24.36
CA SER A 419 29.55 5.76 -24.99
C SER A 419 28.62 4.72 -25.60
N MET A 420 27.35 5.08 -25.70
CA MET A 420 26.31 4.32 -26.39
C MET A 420 25.49 5.26 -27.26
N ARG A 421 24.81 4.72 -28.28
CA ARG A 421 23.94 5.50 -29.16
C ARG A 421 22.47 5.15 -28.95
N ILE A 422 21.63 6.16 -29.06
CA ILE A 422 20.18 6.05 -28.91
C ILE A 422 19.48 6.82 -30.03
N PHE A 423 18.26 6.39 -30.37
CA PHE A 423 17.36 7.08 -31.27
C PHE A 423 16.18 7.65 -30.48
N LEU A 424 15.80 8.89 -30.75
CA LEU A 424 14.76 9.57 -29.98
C LEU A 424 13.35 9.30 -30.53
N PRO A 425 12.33 9.18 -29.65
CA PRO A 425 12.42 9.23 -28.18
C PRO A 425 12.99 7.93 -27.57
N ALA A 426 13.75 8.06 -26.49
CA ALA A 426 14.35 6.94 -25.77
C ALA A 426 14.11 7.07 -24.26
N VAL A 427 13.54 6.04 -23.65
CA VAL A 427 13.48 5.88 -22.19
C VAL A 427 14.62 4.98 -21.77
N LEU A 428 15.43 5.45 -20.83
CA LEU A 428 16.63 4.76 -20.39
C LEU A 428 16.62 4.58 -18.88
N GLY A 429 17.01 3.39 -18.43
CA GLY A 429 17.30 3.16 -17.04
C GLY A 429 18.41 2.15 -16.84
N ARG A 430 18.36 1.42 -15.72
CA ARG A 430 19.49 0.64 -15.22
C ARG A 430 20.02 -0.39 -16.23
N ALA A 431 19.14 -1.10 -16.92
CA ALA A 431 19.56 -2.13 -17.87
C ALA A 431 20.20 -1.50 -19.12
N ASP A 432 19.61 -0.41 -19.63
CA ASP A 432 20.09 0.26 -20.84
C ASP A 432 21.46 0.93 -20.61
N LEU A 433 21.63 1.54 -19.44
CA LEU A 433 22.87 2.23 -19.06
C LEU A 433 23.98 1.29 -18.57
N ALA A 434 23.71 -0.03 -18.47
CA ALA A 434 24.68 -1.00 -17.97
C ALA A 434 25.91 -1.17 -18.87
N GLU A 435 25.79 -0.79 -20.15
CA GLU A 435 26.90 -0.85 -21.12
C GLU A 435 27.96 0.23 -20.85
N ILE A 436 27.54 1.38 -20.30
CA ILE A 436 28.40 2.56 -20.12
C ILE A 436 28.69 2.87 -18.64
N LEU A 437 27.83 2.50 -17.69
CA LEU A 437 28.00 2.79 -16.26
C LEU A 437 28.62 1.60 -15.49
N PRO A 438 29.44 1.86 -14.45
CA PRO A 438 29.93 0.82 -13.56
C PRO A 438 28.80 0.31 -12.65
N LYS A 439 28.89 -0.97 -12.23
CA LYS A 439 27.88 -1.63 -11.40
C LYS A 439 27.53 -0.85 -10.12
N SER A 440 28.54 -0.26 -9.47
CA SER A 440 28.37 0.55 -8.27
C SER A 440 27.50 1.81 -8.46
N GLN A 441 27.42 2.36 -9.67
CA GLN A 441 26.53 3.47 -9.99
C GLN A 441 25.13 2.98 -10.39
N LEU A 442 25.06 1.84 -11.12
CA LEU A 442 23.81 1.24 -11.58
C LEU A 442 22.82 0.91 -10.45
N ASP A 443 23.32 0.55 -9.27
CA ASP A 443 22.49 0.27 -8.09
C ASP A 443 21.63 1.46 -7.66
N TYR A 444 22.04 2.68 -8.01
CA TYR A 444 21.32 3.92 -7.74
C TYR A 444 20.41 4.38 -8.89
N ILE A 445 20.59 3.81 -10.08
CA ILE A 445 19.80 4.09 -11.28
C ILE A 445 18.49 3.30 -11.24
N SER A 446 17.39 3.97 -11.61
CA SER A 446 16.05 3.36 -11.68
C SER A 446 15.91 2.54 -12.96
N ARG A 447 15.04 1.53 -13.00
CA ARG A 447 14.80 0.71 -14.21
C ARG A 447 14.34 1.53 -15.42
N ARG A 448 13.60 2.61 -15.17
CA ARG A 448 13.35 3.72 -16.08
C ARG A 448 13.76 4.97 -15.30
N HIS A 449 14.82 5.66 -15.73
CA HIS A 449 15.40 6.75 -14.96
C HIS A 449 15.25 8.08 -15.67
N MET A 450 15.47 8.10 -16.98
CA MET A 450 15.32 9.30 -17.81
C MET A 450 14.61 8.98 -19.12
N GLU A 451 14.01 9.99 -19.72
CA GLU A 451 13.56 9.96 -21.10
C GLU A 451 14.16 11.13 -21.86
N VAL A 452 14.70 10.85 -23.05
CA VAL A 452 15.19 11.85 -24.00
C VAL A 452 14.26 11.85 -25.20
N TYR A 453 13.75 13.01 -25.60
CA TYR A 453 12.72 13.12 -26.64
C TYR A 453 12.77 14.46 -27.36
N VAL A 454 12.11 14.55 -28.52
CA VAL A 454 12.02 15.79 -29.31
C VAL A 454 10.66 16.45 -29.07
N LYS A 455 10.67 17.75 -28.78
CA LYS A 455 9.49 18.60 -28.65
C LYS A 455 9.74 19.93 -29.36
N ASP A 456 8.86 20.30 -30.28
CA ASP A 456 8.96 21.53 -31.09
C ASP A 456 10.31 21.67 -31.84
N GLY A 457 10.85 20.55 -32.33
CA GLY A 457 12.14 20.51 -33.06
C GLY A 457 13.39 20.61 -32.17
N GLU A 458 13.21 20.65 -30.85
CA GLU A 458 14.28 20.75 -29.86
C GLU A 458 14.30 19.51 -28.97
N VAL A 459 15.48 19.16 -28.45
CA VAL A 459 15.65 17.95 -27.65
C VAL A 459 15.49 18.27 -26.17
N TYR A 460 14.76 17.42 -25.45
CA TYR A 460 14.50 17.50 -24.03
C TYR A 460 14.93 16.23 -23.33
N ILE A 461 15.35 16.38 -22.07
CA ILE A 461 15.50 15.30 -21.11
C ILE A 461 14.46 15.50 -20.00
N ARG A 462 13.83 14.43 -19.56
CA ARG A 462 12.96 14.44 -18.38
C ARG A 462 13.20 13.27 -17.44
N ASP A 463 12.98 13.53 -16.16
CA ASP A 463 12.98 12.54 -15.10
C ASP A 463 11.65 11.77 -15.14
N VAL A 464 11.71 10.46 -15.35
CA VAL A 464 10.52 9.59 -15.47
C VAL A 464 10.15 8.93 -14.13
N GLY A 465 10.31 9.67 -13.03
CA GLY A 465 9.99 9.19 -11.67
C GLY A 465 11.15 8.43 -11.02
N SER A 466 12.38 8.83 -11.32
CA SER A 466 13.56 8.21 -10.75
C SER A 466 13.67 8.42 -9.24
N ARG A 467 14.14 7.38 -8.53
CA ARG A 467 14.27 7.37 -7.06
C ARG A 467 15.20 8.48 -6.56
N ASN A 468 16.28 8.74 -7.30
CA ASN A 468 17.37 9.60 -6.85
C ASN A 468 17.50 10.90 -7.66
N GLY A 469 16.67 11.10 -8.69
CA GLY A 469 16.60 12.33 -9.46
C GLY A 469 17.61 12.44 -10.60
N ILE A 470 17.29 13.33 -11.55
CA ILE A 470 18.21 13.85 -12.57
C ILE A 470 18.63 15.28 -12.18
N TYR A 471 19.89 15.64 -12.41
CA TYR A 471 20.43 16.97 -12.10
C TYR A 471 21.21 17.54 -13.27
N ILE A 472 21.11 18.86 -13.47
CA ILE A 472 22.00 19.65 -14.32
C ILE A 472 22.68 20.67 -13.42
N GLY A 473 24.02 20.61 -13.35
CA GLY A 473 24.76 21.34 -12.31
C GLY A 473 24.37 20.85 -10.91
N ASN A 474 23.91 21.76 -10.05
CA ASN A 474 23.44 21.44 -8.69
C ASN A 474 21.91 21.32 -8.58
N ASP A 475 21.17 21.63 -9.64
CA ASP A 475 19.72 21.72 -9.61
C ASP A 475 19.10 20.39 -10.06
N ARG A 476 18.14 19.89 -9.27
CA ARG A 476 17.32 18.74 -9.65
C ARG A 476 16.34 19.20 -10.72
N ILE A 477 16.29 18.48 -11.83
CA ILE A 477 15.41 18.77 -12.96
C ILE A 477 14.31 17.71 -13.07
N TYR A 478 13.11 18.13 -13.45
CA TYR A 478 12.02 17.24 -13.83
C TYR A 478 11.91 17.12 -15.35
N GLU A 479 12.11 18.24 -16.05
CA GLU A 479 12.20 18.33 -17.50
C GLU A 479 13.12 19.51 -17.82
N ALA A 480 14.05 19.33 -18.75
CA ALA A 480 14.95 20.38 -19.19
C ALA A 480 15.22 20.25 -20.68
N LYS A 481 15.30 21.39 -21.37
CA LYS A 481 15.78 21.45 -22.74
C LYS A 481 17.28 21.17 -22.74
N ILE A 482 17.74 20.24 -23.58
CA ILE A 482 19.17 20.01 -23.78
C ILE A 482 19.65 20.78 -25.01
N THR A 483 20.55 21.75 -24.79
CA THR A 483 21.42 22.26 -25.85
C THR A 483 22.35 21.13 -26.30
N PRO A 484 22.89 21.11 -27.54
CA PRO A 484 23.42 19.89 -28.18
C PRO A 484 24.60 19.20 -27.48
N ASP A 485 25.08 19.75 -26.37
CA ASP A 485 26.03 19.15 -25.44
C ASP A 485 25.66 19.57 -24.00
N VAL A 486 25.16 18.64 -23.17
CA VAL A 486 24.82 18.89 -21.75
C VAL A 486 25.35 17.77 -20.87
N ASP A 487 25.98 18.16 -19.76
CA ASP A 487 26.33 17.27 -18.65
C ASP A 487 25.15 17.11 -17.70
N VAL A 488 24.76 15.86 -17.49
CA VAL A 488 23.67 15.46 -16.62
C VAL A 488 24.21 14.52 -15.55
N VAL A 489 23.79 14.73 -14.31
CA VAL A 489 24.08 13.81 -13.20
C VAL A 489 22.84 12.98 -12.92
N LEU A 490 22.96 11.66 -13.06
CA LEU A 490 21.91 10.71 -12.67
C LEU A 490 22.14 10.24 -11.25
N ALA A 491 21.08 10.24 -10.44
CA ALA A 491 21.07 9.75 -9.07
C ALA A 491 22.16 10.34 -8.15
N LYS A 492 22.68 11.53 -8.46
CA LYS A 492 23.86 12.17 -7.81
C LYS A 492 25.18 11.38 -7.92
N VAL A 493 25.21 10.27 -8.65
CA VAL A 493 26.37 9.36 -8.66
C VAL A 493 26.95 9.11 -10.05
N ALA A 494 26.18 9.25 -11.12
CA ALA A 494 26.63 8.95 -12.48
C ALA A 494 26.60 10.21 -13.34
N LYS A 495 27.77 10.65 -13.83
CA LYS A 495 27.88 11.79 -14.73
C LYS A 495 27.84 11.31 -16.18
N ILE A 496 26.86 11.78 -16.94
CA ILE A 496 26.73 11.48 -18.36
C ILE A 496 26.71 12.76 -19.17
N ARG A 497 27.18 12.67 -20.41
CA ARG A 497 27.10 13.72 -21.42
C ARG A 497 26.22 13.26 -22.56
N ILE A 498 25.26 14.08 -22.96
CA ILE A 498 24.33 13.77 -24.05
C ILE A 498 24.63 14.70 -25.22
N LYS A 499 24.95 14.12 -26.37
CA LYS A 499 25.18 14.83 -27.63
C LYS A 499 24.23 14.36 -28.70
N CYS A 500 23.41 15.24 -29.25
CA CYS A 500 22.46 14.90 -30.31
C CYS A 500 22.89 15.52 -31.64
N LYS A 501 22.89 14.71 -32.71
CA LYS A 501 23.12 15.21 -34.07
C LYS A 501 21.77 15.70 -34.62
N LYS A 502 21.72 16.98 -34.99
CA LYS A 502 20.57 17.55 -35.72
C LYS A 502 20.51 17.04 -37.14
#